data_AF-A0A9D6IY22-F1
#
_entry.id   AF-A0A9D6IY22-F1
#
_cell.length_a   1.000
_cell.length_b   1.000
_cell.length_c   1.000
_cell.angle_alpha   90.00
_cell.angle_beta   90.00
_cell.angle_gamma   90.00
#
_symmetry.space_group_name_H-M   'P 1'
#
loop_
_entity.id
_entity.type
_entity.pdbx_description
1 polymer ?
#
loop_
_entity_poly.entity_id
_entity_poly.type
_entity_poly.pdbx_seq_one_letter_code
_entity_poly.pdbx_strand_id
1 'polypeptide(L)'
;MTEAAQPKSQAVLSSILIAVAGAVIVAAIILPPYWSSRRESRRAERFAARAQPVLDALIEAERGYKERQGKFWRDQNEILSAEAVKQALGVDLGAATDCRFAIYPPDLVADPTLRLAARGTGEAEGIVIECAYDAIAHTKTCKGS
;
A
#
# COMPACT_ATOMS: atom_id res chain seq x y z
N MET A 1 -35.29 -60.97 31.50
CA MET A 1 -35.20 -59.50 31.64
C MET A 1 -33.77 -59.13 31.30
N THR A 2 -33.54 -58.60 30.11
CA THR A 2 -32.22 -58.32 29.54
C THR A 2 -31.88 -56.85 29.79
N GLU A 3 -31.03 -56.58 30.76
CA GLU A 3 -30.50 -55.23 31.02
C GLU A 3 -29.28 -55.02 30.12
N ALA A 4 -29.49 -54.26 29.05
CA ALA A 4 -28.44 -53.87 28.11
C ALA A 4 -27.55 -52.81 28.77
N ALA A 5 -26.45 -53.25 29.39
CA ALA A 5 -25.41 -52.36 29.90
C ALA A 5 -24.72 -51.66 28.72
N GLN A 6 -25.15 -50.43 28.43
CA GLN A 6 -24.55 -49.55 27.45
C GLN A 6 -23.09 -49.25 27.85
N PRO A 7 -22.08 -49.52 27.00
CA PRO A 7 -20.69 -49.32 27.38
C PRO A 7 -20.36 -47.81 27.38
N LYS A 8 -20.18 -47.24 28.59
CA LYS A 8 -19.74 -45.86 28.85
C LYS A 8 -18.51 -45.42 28.04
N SER A 9 -17.74 -46.39 27.51
CA SER A 9 -16.57 -46.17 26.65
C SER A 9 -16.90 -45.56 25.28
N GLN A 10 -18.04 -45.87 24.66
CA GLN A 10 -18.38 -45.35 23.34
C GLN A 10 -18.70 -43.85 23.36
N ALA A 11 -19.38 -43.38 24.41
CA ALA A 11 -19.76 -41.97 24.55
C ALA A 11 -18.55 -41.03 24.70
N VAL A 12 -17.49 -41.50 25.38
CA VAL A 12 -16.25 -40.74 25.60
C VAL A 12 -15.42 -40.65 24.33
N LEU A 13 -15.35 -41.72 23.53
CA LEU A 13 -14.65 -41.69 22.24
C LEU A 13 -15.35 -40.78 21.22
N SER A 14 -16.68 -40.78 21.19
CA SER A 14 -17.44 -39.87 20.33
C SER A 14 -17.31 -38.40 20.75
N SER A 15 -17.27 -38.08 22.05
CA SER A 15 -17.14 -36.70 22.50
C SER A 15 -15.76 -36.11 22.20
N ILE A 16 -14.69 -36.92 22.30
CA ILE A 16 -13.33 -36.51 21.91
C ILE A 16 -13.26 -36.25 20.41
N LEU A 17 -13.83 -37.14 19.58
CA LEU A 17 -13.86 -36.94 18.13
C LEU A 17 -14.61 -35.67 17.71
N ILE A 18 -15.73 -35.36 18.37
CA ILE A 18 -16.51 -34.13 18.12
C ILE A 18 -15.72 -32.88 18.57
N ALA A 19 -15.04 -32.93 19.72
CA ALA A 19 -14.22 -31.82 20.20
C ALA A 19 -13.02 -31.53 19.27
N VAL A 20 -12.35 -32.56 18.77
CA VAL A 20 -11.25 -32.43 17.81
C VAL A 20 -11.75 -31.91 16.46
N ALA A 21 -12.86 -32.44 15.94
CA ALA A 21 -13.46 -31.95 14.71
C ALA A 21 -13.89 -30.48 14.82
N GLY A 22 -14.48 -30.08 15.97
CA GLY A 22 -14.82 -28.69 16.26
C GLY A 22 -13.60 -27.76 16.29
N ALA A 23 -12.50 -28.18 16.92
CA ALA A 23 -11.26 -27.40 16.97
C ALA A 23 -10.63 -27.21 15.58
N VAL A 24 -10.66 -28.23 14.71
CA VAL A 24 -10.14 -28.16 13.34
C VAL A 24 -10.96 -27.19 12.49
N ILE A 25 -12.29 -27.20 12.62
CA ILE A 25 -13.18 -26.29 11.89
C ILE A 25 -12.96 -24.84 12.33
N VAL A 26 -12.84 -24.59 13.64
CA VAL A 26 -12.57 -23.24 14.18
C VAL A 26 -11.20 -22.73 13.73
N ALA A 27 -10.17 -23.59 13.74
CA ALA A 27 -8.85 -23.24 13.22
C ALA A 27 -8.90 -22.90 11.71
N ALA A 28 -9.61 -23.70 10.91
CA ALA A 28 -9.74 -23.47 9.47
C ALA A 28 -10.51 -22.19 9.12
N ILE A 29 -11.36 -21.67 10.01
CA ILE A 29 -12.09 -20.41 9.80
C ILE A 29 -11.26 -19.19 10.21
N ILE A 30 -10.48 -19.29 11.30
CA ILE A 30 -9.74 -18.15 11.87
C ILE A 30 -8.34 -17.97 11.27
N LEU A 31 -7.65 -19.05 10.89
CA LEU A 31 -6.29 -18.95 10.34
C LEU A 31 -6.20 -18.28 8.95
N PRO A 32 -7.09 -18.53 7.98
CA PRO A 32 -6.97 -17.93 6.65
C PRO A 32 -6.96 -16.39 6.63
N PRO A 33 -7.86 -15.66 7.33
CA PRO A 33 -7.86 -14.20 7.30
C PRO A 33 -6.63 -13.57 7.99
N TYR A 34 -6.03 -14.25 8.96
CA TYR A 34 -4.83 -13.74 9.64
C TYR A 34 -3.57 -13.84 8.75
N TRP A 35 -3.51 -14.87 7.90
CA TRP A 35 -2.38 -15.07 6.99
C TRP A 35 -2.45 -14.20 5.74
N SER A 36 -3.65 -13.92 5.22
CA SER A 36 -3.82 -12.97 4.12
C SER A 36 -3.44 -11.55 4.54
N SER A 37 -3.88 -11.10 5.72
CA SER A 37 -3.57 -9.77 6.26
C SER A 37 -2.06 -9.54 6.41
N ARG A 38 -1.30 -10.49 6.97
CA ARG A 38 0.18 -10.36 7.09
C ARG A 38 0.90 -10.32 5.73
N ARG A 39 0.40 -11.05 4.73
CA ARG A 39 1.03 -11.09 3.39
C ARG A 39 0.83 -9.77 2.65
N GLU A 40 -0.33 -9.15 2.82
CA GLU A 40 -0.70 -7.87 2.23
C GLU A 40 0.08 -6.72 2.87
N SER A 41 0.20 -6.68 4.21
CA SER A 41 1.04 -5.68 4.91
C SER A 41 2.51 -5.74 4.46
N ARG A 42 3.08 -6.96 4.33
CA ARG A 42 4.47 -7.14 3.84
C ARG A 42 4.64 -6.75 2.37
N ARG A 43 3.59 -6.78 1.56
CA ARG A 43 3.64 -6.29 0.17
C ARG A 43 3.62 -4.77 0.16
N ALA A 44 2.74 -4.14 0.95
CA ALA A 44 2.66 -2.70 1.11
C ALA A 44 3.97 -2.10 1.65
N GLU A 45 4.59 -2.71 2.67
CA GLU A 45 5.89 -2.24 3.20
C GLU A 45 7.00 -2.30 2.15
N ARG A 46 7.08 -3.40 1.39
CA ARG A 46 8.08 -3.56 0.33
C ARG A 46 7.86 -2.58 -0.82
N PHE A 47 6.61 -2.32 -1.17
CA PHE A 47 6.24 -1.31 -2.15
C PHE A 47 6.64 0.09 -1.66
N ALA A 48 6.30 0.43 -0.41
CA ALA A 48 6.68 1.70 0.21
C ALA A 48 8.19 1.90 0.24
N ALA A 49 8.97 0.88 0.61
CA ALA A 49 10.42 0.99 0.64
C ALA A 49 11.04 1.35 -0.73
N ARG A 50 10.40 0.98 -1.84
CA ARG A 50 10.84 1.34 -3.20
C ARG A 50 10.27 2.67 -3.69
N ALA A 51 9.00 2.95 -3.40
CA ALA A 51 8.30 4.13 -3.87
C ALA A 51 8.70 5.40 -3.09
N GLN A 52 8.92 5.30 -1.77
CA GLN A 52 9.18 6.45 -0.91
C GLN A 52 10.41 7.26 -1.33
N PRO A 53 11.58 6.64 -1.62
CA PRO A 53 12.75 7.38 -2.06
C PRO A 53 12.53 8.17 -3.36
N VAL A 54 11.74 7.60 -4.29
CA VAL A 54 11.42 8.27 -5.56
C VAL A 54 10.42 9.41 -5.34
N LEU A 55 9.40 9.21 -4.50
CA LEU A 55 8.46 10.26 -4.10
C LEU A 55 9.18 11.43 -3.42
N ASP A 56 10.15 11.12 -2.55
CA ASP A 56 10.93 12.13 -1.85
C ASP A 56 11.83 12.92 -2.81
N ALA A 57 12.50 12.23 -3.74
CA ALA A 57 13.28 12.87 -4.79
C ALA A 57 12.42 13.76 -5.70
N LEU A 58 11.20 13.31 -6.04
CA LEU A 58 10.24 14.10 -6.82
C LEU A 58 9.83 15.37 -6.09
N ILE A 59 9.50 15.29 -4.80
CA ILE A 59 9.11 16.45 -3.97
C ILE A 59 10.26 17.45 -3.88
N GLU A 60 11.49 16.97 -3.64
CA GLU A 60 12.68 17.80 -3.56
C GLU A 60 12.95 18.51 -4.90
N ALA A 61 12.86 17.79 -6.01
CA ALA A 61 13.07 18.36 -7.33
C ALA A 61 11.98 19.38 -7.72
N GLU A 62 10.72 19.09 -7.40
CA GLU A 62 9.58 20.01 -7.60
C GLU A 62 9.71 21.26 -6.71
N ARG A 63 10.18 21.13 -5.48
CA ARG A 63 10.50 22.27 -4.62
C ARG A 63 11.57 23.14 -5.26
N GLY A 64 12.69 22.55 -5.67
CA GLY A 64 13.76 23.29 -6.34
C GLY A 64 13.31 23.91 -7.66
N TYR A 65 12.42 23.25 -8.40
CA TYR A 65 11.82 23.81 -9.61
C TYR A 65 10.94 25.03 -9.28
N LYS A 66 10.09 24.93 -8.25
CA LYS A 66 9.23 26.03 -7.78
C LYS A 66 10.03 27.23 -7.30
N GLU A 67 11.13 27.01 -6.59
CA GLU A 67 12.04 28.10 -6.17
C GLU A 67 12.65 28.84 -7.37
N ARG A 68 12.97 28.13 -8.46
CA ARG A 68 13.56 28.73 -9.67
C ARG A 68 12.53 29.37 -10.60
N GLN A 69 11.33 28.79 -10.71
CA GLN A 69 10.34 29.14 -11.73
C GLN A 69 9.08 29.83 -11.16
N GLY A 70 8.96 29.94 -9.84
CA GLY A 70 7.80 30.51 -9.14
C GLY A 70 6.57 29.59 -9.09
N LYS A 71 6.60 28.43 -9.77
CA LYS A 71 5.51 27.46 -9.81
C LYS A 71 6.02 26.02 -9.89
N PHE A 72 5.20 25.06 -9.48
CA PHE A 72 5.49 23.63 -9.64
C PHE A 72 5.48 23.24 -11.13
N TRP A 73 6.22 22.19 -11.48
CA TRP A 73 6.28 21.67 -12.85
C TRP A 73 5.01 20.89 -13.26
N ARG A 74 4.23 20.41 -12.28
CA ARG A 74 2.98 19.62 -12.42
C ARG A 74 1.91 20.09 -13.43
N ASP A 75 2.03 21.29 -14.00
CA ASP A 75 1.05 21.89 -14.91
C ASP A 75 0.86 21.12 -16.24
N GLN A 76 1.67 20.11 -16.56
CA GLN A 76 1.73 19.56 -17.92
C GLN A 76 1.11 18.17 -18.12
N ASN A 77 1.03 17.30 -17.11
CA ASN A 77 0.46 15.94 -17.24
C ASN A 77 0.15 15.31 -15.87
N GLU A 78 -0.94 14.52 -15.79
CA GLU A 78 -1.34 13.82 -14.55
C GLU A 78 -0.53 12.55 -14.28
N ILE A 79 -0.06 11.87 -15.34
CA ILE A 79 0.85 10.71 -15.24
C ILE A 79 2.27 11.15 -15.62
N LEU A 80 3.22 10.85 -14.74
CA LEU A 80 4.61 11.23 -14.92
C LEU A 80 5.33 10.29 -15.87
N SER A 81 5.76 10.80 -17.03
CA SER A 81 6.68 10.08 -17.92
C SER A 81 8.10 10.10 -17.36
N ALA A 82 8.75 8.93 -17.32
CA ALA A 82 10.13 8.82 -16.84
C ALA A 82 11.09 9.72 -17.63
N GLU A 83 10.91 9.84 -18.95
CA GLU A 83 11.74 10.69 -19.80
C GLU A 83 11.53 12.17 -19.51
N ALA A 84 10.27 12.60 -19.41
CA ALA A 84 9.93 14.00 -19.16
C ALA A 84 10.41 14.45 -17.77
N VAL A 85 10.23 13.60 -16.76
CA VAL A 85 10.67 13.87 -15.38
C VAL A 85 12.20 13.92 -15.30
N LYS A 86 12.90 12.99 -15.96
CA LYS A 86 14.36 13.00 -15.99
C LYS A 86 14.91 14.25 -16.68
N GLN A 87 14.26 14.72 -17.75
CA GLN A 87 14.66 15.93 -18.46
C GLN A 87 14.36 17.21 -17.66
N ALA A 88 13.17 17.32 -17.06
CA ALA A 88 12.73 18.55 -16.39
C ALA A 88 13.20 18.66 -14.93
N LEU A 89 13.18 17.55 -14.20
CA LEU A 89 13.43 17.48 -12.75
C LEU A 89 14.71 16.72 -12.39
N GLY A 90 15.31 15.98 -13.32
CA GLY A 90 16.53 15.20 -13.05
C GLY A 90 16.30 13.94 -12.21
N VAL A 91 15.04 13.55 -11.98
CA VAL A 91 14.69 12.37 -11.18
C VAL A 91 14.52 11.15 -12.07
N ASP A 92 15.13 10.02 -11.68
CA ASP A 92 15.01 8.76 -12.41
C ASP A 92 13.87 7.90 -11.83
N LEU A 93 12.75 7.82 -12.56
CA LEU A 93 11.61 6.97 -12.18
C LEU A 93 11.86 5.48 -12.46
N GLY A 94 12.86 5.15 -13.28
CA GLY A 94 13.19 3.77 -13.65
C GLY A 94 13.73 2.93 -12.50
N ALA A 95 14.09 3.55 -11.37
CA ALA A 95 14.50 2.85 -10.15
C ALA A 95 13.35 2.04 -9.51
N ALA A 96 12.09 2.37 -9.80
CA ALA A 96 10.90 1.70 -9.28
C ALA A 96 10.02 1.20 -10.43
N THR A 97 10.47 0.14 -11.12
CA THR A 97 9.83 -0.39 -12.34
C THR A 97 8.43 -0.96 -12.12
N ASP A 98 8.06 -1.28 -10.88
CA ASP A 98 6.74 -1.72 -10.48
C ASP A 98 5.82 -0.56 -10.03
N CYS A 99 6.25 0.68 -10.21
CA CYS A 99 5.51 1.88 -9.81
C CYS A 99 5.11 2.74 -11.01
N ARG A 100 3.89 3.25 -10.99
CA ARG A 100 3.43 4.35 -11.84
C ARG A 100 3.27 5.60 -10.97
N PHE A 101 4.03 6.63 -11.27
CA PHE A 101 3.95 7.90 -10.56
C PHE A 101 2.96 8.84 -11.23
N ALA A 102 2.16 9.53 -10.42
CA ALA A 102 1.18 10.51 -10.85
C ALA A 102 1.35 11.78 -10.03
N ILE A 103 1.05 12.92 -10.63
CA ILE A 103 1.03 14.23 -9.98
C ILE A 103 -0.40 14.74 -10.12
N TYR A 104 -1.04 15.07 -9.00
CA TYR A 104 -2.42 15.54 -9.04
C TYR A 104 -2.47 17.03 -9.36
N PRO A 105 -3.46 17.47 -10.15
CA PRO A 105 -3.62 18.87 -10.51
C PRO A 105 -3.83 19.76 -9.28
N PRO A 106 -3.62 21.07 -9.42
CA PRO A 106 -3.99 22.02 -8.39
C PRO A 106 -5.49 21.96 -8.09
N ASP A 107 -5.86 21.96 -6.81
CA ASP A 107 -7.28 22.11 -6.42
C ASP A 107 -7.78 23.54 -6.72
N LEU A 108 -6.86 24.51 -6.72
CA LEU A 108 -7.12 25.94 -6.89
C LEU A 108 -5.96 26.60 -7.65
N VAL A 109 -6.21 27.73 -8.34
CA VAL A 109 -5.19 28.47 -9.12
C VAL A 109 -3.94 28.82 -8.30
N ALA A 110 -4.11 29.11 -7.01
CA ALA A 110 -3.02 29.42 -6.08
C ALA A 110 -2.78 28.29 -5.06
N ASP A 111 -2.97 27.04 -5.46
CA ASP A 111 -2.78 25.89 -4.58
C ASP A 111 -1.30 25.73 -4.19
N PRO A 112 -0.95 25.94 -2.91
CA PRO A 112 0.44 25.83 -2.44
C PRO A 112 0.87 24.37 -2.29
N THR A 113 -0.06 23.42 -2.38
CA THR A 113 0.18 22.01 -2.11
C THR A 113 0.48 21.24 -3.39
N LEU A 114 1.61 20.53 -3.37
CA LEU A 114 1.95 19.53 -4.37
C LEU A 114 1.42 18.18 -3.90
N ARG A 115 0.64 17.49 -4.74
CA ARG A 115 0.13 16.16 -4.45
C ARG A 115 0.69 15.17 -5.47
N LEU A 116 1.28 14.10 -4.99
CA LEU A 116 1.93 13.05 -5.76
C LEU A 116 1.39 11.69 -5.33
N ALA A 117 1.35 10.73 -6.24
CA ALA A 117 1.02 9.35 -5.92
C ALA A 117 1.98 8.38 -6.61
N ALA A 118 2.39 7.34 -5.89
CA ALA A 118 2.96 6.13 -6.46
C ALA A 118 1.89 5.04 -6.45
N ARG A 119 1.54 4.53 -7.62
CA ARG A 119 0.59 3.44 -7.80
C ARG A 119 1.33 2.17 -8.19
N GLY A 120 1.10 1.08 -7.46
CA GLY A 120 1.69 -0.20 -7.78
C GLY A 120 1.14 -0.80 -9.05
N THR A 121 2.00 -1.53 -9.75
CA THR A 121 1.69 -2.27 -10.98
C THR A 121 2.13 -3.73 -10.82
N GLY A 122 1.56 -4.63 -11.62
CA GLY A 122 1.89 -6.06 -11.55
C GLY A 122 1.59 -6.66 -10.18
N GLU A 123 2.60 -7.18 -9.48
CA GLU A 123 2.41 -7.80 -8.16
C GLU A 123 2.02 -6.83 -7.04
N ALA A 124 2.25 -5.53 -7.24
CA ALA A 124 1.89 -4.46 -6.30
C ALA A 124 0.59 -3.74 -6.72
N GLU A 125 -0.13 -4.25 -7.73
CA GLU A 125 -1.40 -3.68 -8.16
C GLU A 125 -2.38 -3.55 -7.00
N GLY A 126 -3.07 -2.42 -6.94
CA GLY A 126 -4.00 -2.06 -5.86
C GLY A 126 -3.36 -1.31 -4.69
N ILE A 127 -2.04 -1.29 -4.56
CA ILE A 127 -1.33 -0.53 -3.52
C ILE A 127 -1.07 0.90 -4.04
N VAL A 128 -1.40 1.91 -3.24
CA VAL A 128 -1.15 3.32 -3.57
C VAL A 128 -0.50 4.02 -2.39
N ILE A 129 0.50 4.86 -2.67
CA ILE A 129 1.08 5.78 -1.70
C ILE A 129 0.89 7.19 -2.22
N GLU A 130 0.15 8.00 -1.47
CA GLU A 130 -0.10 9.39 -1.78
C GLU A 130 0.73 10.27 -0.86
N CYS A 131 1.45 11.23 -1.42
CA CYS A 131 2.19 12.23 -0.67
C CYS A 131 1.67 13.62 -1.01
N ALA A 132 1.49 14.44 0.01
CA ALA A 132 1.23 15.87 -0.12
C ALA A 132 2.42 16.64 0.46
N TYR A 133 2.87 17.66 -0.27
CA TYR A 133 3.87 18.62 0.18
C TYR A 133 3.25 20.01 0.22
N ASP A 134 3.20 20.62 1.40
CA ASP A 134 2.78 22.00 1.60
C ASP A 134 3.98 22.93 1.44
N ALA A 135 3.98 23.77 0.41
CA ALA A 135 5.07 24.70 0.15
C ALA A 135 5.15 25.89 1.11
N ILE A 136 4.07 26.21 1.84
CA ILE A 136 4.03 27.29 2.82
C ILE A 136 4.57 26.78 4.16
N ALA A 137 4.07 25.63 4.61
CA ALA A 137 4.50 25.01 5.86
C ALA A 137 5.82 24.25 5.71
N HIS A 138 6.26 23.99 4.47
CA HIS A 138 7.38 23.12 4.12
C HIS A 138 7.26 21.71 4.74
N THR A 139 6.03 21.20 4.87
CA THR A 139 5.75 19.89 5.45
C THR A 139 5.38 18.87 4.38
N LYS A 140 5.80 17.62 4.60
CA LYS A 140 5.44 16.47 3.76
C LYS A 140 4.61 15.49 4.59
N THR A 141 3.49 15.05 4.05
CA THR A 141 2.67 13.97 4.60
C THR A 141 2.51 12.89 3.55
N CYS A 142 2.67 11.62 3.92
CA CYS A 142 2.46 10.50 3.02
C CYS A 142 1.55 9.46 3.66
N LYS A 143 0.64 8.90 2.89
CA LYS A 143 -0.33 7.88 3.32
C LYS A 143 -0.36 6.74 2.31
N GLY A 144 -0.26 5.51 2.82
CA GLY A 144 -0.52 4.29 2.04
C GLY A 144 -1.98 3.87 2.14
N SER A 145 -2.54 3.37 1.03
CA SER A 145 -3.84 2.72 0.93
C SER A 145 -3.75 1.46 0.10
#